data_AF-A0A357EZP9-F1
#
_entry.id   AF-A0A357EZP9-F1
#
_cell.length_a   1.000
_cell.length_b   1.000
_cell.length_c   1.000
_cell.angle_alpha   90.00
_cell.angle_beta   90.00
_cell.angle_gamma   90.00
#
_symmetry.space_group_name_H-M   'P 1'
#
loop_
_entity.id
_entity.type
_entity.pdbx_description
1 polymer ?
#
loop_
_entity_poly.entity_id
_entity_poly.type
_entity_poly.pdbx_seq_one_letter_code
_entity_poly.pdbx_strand_id
1 'polypeptide(L)'
;MNTPDKDIFEPFDKLIPIRIGIKSFMVPENNSILRCLQFLDMENISQADLCWNGECLDCRVWIKSGEGEKAVISCRTNAIEGMQIVRISDALLSDKFQ
;
A
#
# COMPACT_ATOMS: atom_id res chain seq x y z
N MET A 1 -1.83 10.18 21.91
CA MET A 1 -2.16 9.37 20.72
C MET A 1 -1.59 10.12 19.54
N ASN A 2 -0.53 9.60 18.92
CA ASN A 2 0.12 10.27 17.79
C ASN A 2 -0.81 10.16 16.59
N THR A 3 -1.41 11.28 16.20
CA THR A 3 -1.99 11.41 14.86
C THR A 3 -0.90 11.07 13.85
N PRO A 4 -1.11 10.13 12.91
CA PRO A 4 -0.14 9.88 11.86
C PRO A 4 0.20 11.21 11.19
N ASP A 5 1.49 11.46 10.99
CA ASP A 5 2.01 12.73 10.51
C ASP A 5 1.34 13.05 9.16
N LYS A 6 0.38 13.98 9.16
CA LYS A 6 -0.52 14.19 8.01
C LYS A 6 0.23 14.66 6.78
N ASP A 7 1.44 15.16 6.97
CA ASP A 7 2.28 15.75 5.94
C ASP A 7 2.89 14.73 4.97
N ILE A 8 2.85 13.42 5.29
CA ILE A 8 3.41 12.38 4.40
C ILE A 8 2.41 11.86 3.35
N PHE A 9 1.12 12.17 3.51
CA PHE A 9 0.05 11.71 2.63
C PHE A 9 -0.38 12.82 1.69
N GLU A 10 -0.71 12.45 0.46
CA GLU A 10 -1.44 13.34 -0.44
C GLU A 10 -2.80 13.68 0.15
N PRO A 11 -3.32 14.91 -0.01
CA PRO A 11 -4.64 15.28 0.45
C PRO A 11 -5.72 14.32 -0.06
N PHE A 12 -6.59 13.88 0.86
CA PHE A 12 -7.68 12.95 0.56
C PHE A 12 -8.94 13.36 1.33
N ASP A 13 -10.11 13.22 0.69
CA ASP A 13 -11.40 13.57 1.30
C ASP A 13 -12.12 12.37 1.89
N LYS A 14 -11.79 11.17 1.40
CA LYS A 14 -12.36 9.90 1.86
C LYS A 14 -11.35 8.77 1.87
N LEU A 15 -11.73 7.69 2.56
CA LEU A 15 -11.05 6.42 2.44
C LEU A 15 -11.77 5.56 1.40
N ILE A 16 -11.01 4.87 0.56
CA ILE A 16 -11.49 3.92 -0.45
C ILE A 16 -11.25 2.47 0.02
N PRO A 17 -12.17 1.55 -0.26
CA PRO A 17 -11.98 0.15 0.06
C PRO A 17 -10.97 -0.49 -0.89
N ILE A 18 -10.01 -1.23 -0.31
CA ILE A 18 -9.12 -2.15 -1.03
C ILE A 18 -9.12 -3.51 -0.33
N ARG A 19 -8.60 -4.52 -1.02
CA ARG A 19 -8.39 -5.87 -0.45
C ARG A 19 -6.91 -6.23 -0.50
N ILE A 20 -6.37 -6.74 0.60
CA ILE A 20 -5.04 -7.33 0.67
C ILE A 20 -5.22 -8.78 1.11
N GLY A 21 -4.89 -9.72 0.22
CA GLY A 21 -5.18 -11.14 0.41
C GLY A 21 -6.68 -11.38 0.65
N ILE A 22 -7.03 -11.89 1.83
CA ILE A 22 -8.43 -12.15 2.21
C ILE A 22 -9.09 -11.01 2.97
N LYS A 23 -8.33 -10.02 3.45
CA LYS A 23 -8.81 -8.94 4.32
C LYS A 23 -9.14 -7.69 3.53
N SER A 24 -10.16 -6.95 4.00
CA SER A 24 -10.57 -5.67 3.42
C SER A 24 -10.08 -4.52 4.30
N PHE A 25 -9.60 -3.44 3.67
CA PHE A 25 -9.04 -2.27 4.33
C PHE A 25 -9.60 -0.98 3.71
N MET A 26 -9.61 0.08 4.51
CA MET A 26 -9.95 1.43 4.08
C MET A 26 -8.67 2.27 4.05
N VAL A 27 -8.33 2.84 2.90
CA VAL A 27 -7.08 3.58 2.69
C VAL A 27 -7.34 4.94 2.06
N PRO A 28 -6.51 5.96 2.29
CA PRO A 28 -6.73 7.28 1.71
C PRO A 28 -6.68 7.21 0.18
N GLU A 29 -7.65 7.84 -0.48
CA GLU A 29 -7.57 8.04 -1.93
C GLU A 29 -6.41 8.96 -2.31
N ASN A 30 -6.14 9.10 -3.62
CA ASN A 30 -5.05 9.92 -4.19
C ASN A 30 -3.62 9.51 -3.81
N ASN A 31 -3.46 8.50 -2.95
CA ASN A 31 -2.18 8.07 -2.45
C ASN A 31 -1.64 6.85 -3.20
N SER A 32 -0.31 6.71 -3.22
CA SER A 32 0.36 5.50 -3.71
C SER A 32 -0.02 4.28 -2.86
N ILE A 33 0.06 3.08 -3.44
CA ILE A 33 -0.16 1.83 -2.70
C ILE A 33 0.79 1.78 -1.49
N LEU A 34 2.06 2.21 -1.64
CA LEU A 34 3.01 2.18 -0.54
C LEU A 34 2.58 3.11 0.62
N ARG A 35 2.10 4.32 0.30
CA ARG A 35 1.53 5.22 1.32
C ARG A 35 0.28 4.63 1.94
N CYS A 36 -0.57 3.94 1.17
CA CYS A 36 -1.71 3.23 1.72
C CYS A 36 -1.31 2.11 2.69
N LEU A 37 -0.28 1.33 2.36
CA LEU A 37 0.27 0.31 3.28
C LEU A 37 0.85 0.95 4.55
N GLN A 38 1.57 2.07 4.41
CA GLN A 38 2.09 2.84 5.54
C GLN A 38 0.96 3.44 6.41
N PHE A 39 -0.16 3.85 5.82
CA PHE A 39 -1.32 4.30 6.58
C PHE A 39 -1.89 3.19 7.46
N LEU A 40 -1.91 1.95 6.94
CA LEU A 40 -2.38 0.77 7.69
C LEU A 40 -1.36 0.29 8.74
N ASP A 41 -0.07 0.44 8.45
CA ASP A 41 1.03 0.09 9.34
C ASP A 41 2.19 1.11 9.29
N MET A 42 2.03 2.20 10.04
CA MET A 42 2.99 3.30 10.01
C MET A 42 4.36 2.88 10.51
N GLU A 43 4.42 2.02 11.53
CA GLU A 43 5.67 1.63 12.16
C GLU A 43 6.48 0.73 11.24
N ASN A 44 5.91 -0.41 10.82
CA ASN A 44 6.65 -1.41 10.03
C ASN A 44 7.07 -0.86 8.66
N ILE A 45 6.19 -0.14 7.96
CA ILE A 45 6.50 0.36 6.61
C ILE A 45 7.50 1.52 6.65
N SER A 46 7.50 2.35 7.72
CA SER A 46 8.47 3.44 7.85
C SER A 46 9.87 2.94 8.23
N GLN A 47 9.97 1.78 8.88
CA GLN A 47 11.25 1.15 9.25
C GLN A 47 11.79 0.19 8.16
N ALA A 48 11.00 -0.11 7.13
CA ALA A 48 11.43 -0.97 6.04
C ALA A 48 12.46 -0.27 5.13
N ASP A 49 13.46 -1.03 4.66
CA ASP A 49 14.50 -0.57 3.75
C ASP A 49 13.94 -0.36 2.33
N LEU A 50 13.24 0.76 2.11
CA LEU A 50 12.58 1.10 0.86
C LEU A 50 13.13 2.41 0.28
N CYS A 51 13.27 2.47 -1.04
CA CYS A 51 13.78 3.67 -1.74
C CYS A 51 12.75 4.80 -1.94
N TRP A 52 11.45 4.51 -1.87
CA TRP A 52 10.33 5.45 -2.16
C TRP A 52 10.35 6.15 -3.53
N ASN A 53 11.31 5.84 -4.40
CA ASN A 53 11.54 6.51 -5.68
C ASN A 53 11.45 5.55 -6.88
N GLY A 54 11.19 4.26 -6.64
CA GLY A 54 11.02 3.25 -7.70
C GLY A 54 12.31 2.61 -8.20
N GLU A 55 13.44 2.80 -7.52
CA GLU A 55 14.74 2.27 -7.94
C GLU A 55 14.99 0.81 -7.46
N CYS A 56 14.62 0.45 -6.23
CA CYS A 56 14.98 -0.86 -5.65
C CYS A 56 14.00 -2.00 -5.94
N LEU A 57 12.76 -1.70 -6.34
CA LEU A 57 11.67 -2.66 -6.54
C LEU A 57 11.25 -3.49 -5.30
N ASP A 58 11.82 -3.26 -4.12
CA ASP A 58 11.49 -4.02 -2.91
C ASP A 58 10.04 -3.82 -2.45
N CYS A 59 9.43 -2.69 -2.82
CA CYS A 59 8.02 -2.40 -2.56
C CYS A 59 7.07 -3.04 -3.61
N ARG A 60 7.48 -4.09 -4.32
CA ARG A 60 6.65 -4.74 -5.33
C ARG A 60 5.42 -5.39 -4.71
N VAL A 61 4.29 -5.26 -5.40
CA VAL A 61 3.04 -5.94 -5.07
C VAL A 61 2.44 -6.53 -6.34
N TRP A 62 1.58 -7.53 -6.19
CA TRP A 62 0.82 -8.14 -7.27
C TRP A 62 -0.64 -7.78 -7.11
N ILE A 63 -1.21 -7.16 -8.14
CA ILE A 63 -2.63 -6.80 -8.17
C ILE A 63 -3.39 -7.71 -9.11
N LYS A 64 -4.66 -7.99 -8.80
CA LYS A 64 -5.55 -8.69 -9.72
C LYS A 64 -5.77 -7.85 -10.99
N SER A 65 -5.64 -8.49 -12.15
CA SER A 65 -5.80 -7.86 -13.46
C SER A 65 -6.47 -8.83 -14.43
N GLY A 66 -7.78 -8.68 -14.64
CA GLY A 66 -8.59 -9.64 -15.37
C GLY A 66 -8.59 -11.01 -14.69
N GLU A 67 -8.28 -12.06 -15.43
CA GLU A 67 -8.14 -13.43 -14.91
C GLU A 67 -6.78 -13.72 -14.27
N GLY A 68 -5.82 -12.80 -14.40
CA GLY A 68 -4.46 -12.97 -13.91
C GLY A 68 -4.06 -11.92 -12.88
N GLU A 69 -2.74 -11.76 -12.76
CA GLU A 69 -2.12 -10.83 -11.83
C GLU A 69 -1.06 -10.00 -12.54
N LYS A 70 -0.87 -8.76 -12.08
CA LYS A 70 0.14 -7.85 -12.59
C LYS A 70 1.03 -7.38 -11.44
N ALA A 71 2.34 -7.53 -11.60
CA ALA A 71 3.31 -6.93 -10.70
C ALA A 71 3.38 -5.42 -10.94
N VAL A 72 3.34 -4.64 -9.86
CA VAL A 72 3.49 -3.17 -9.89
C VAL A 72 4.42 -2.70 -8.78
N ILE A 73 4.97 -1.50 -8.93
CA ILE A 73 5.80 -0.84 -7.92
C ILE A 73 4.88 0.00 -7.05
N SER A 74 4.69 -0.36 -5.78
CA SER A 74 3.68 0.26 -4.92
C SER A 74 3.94 1.74 -4.63
N CYS A 75 5.20 2.19 -4.59
CA CYS A 75 5.54 3.61 -4.39
C CYS A 75 5.24 4.49 -5.61
N ARG A 76 5.04 3.89 -6.80
CA ARG A 76 4.76 4.60 -8.06
C ARG A 76 3.37 4.33 -8.62
N THR A 77 2.56 3.53 -7.93
CA THR A 77 1.22 3.13 -8.38
C THR A 77 0.21 3.60 -7.37
N ASN A 78 -0.80 4.35 -7.79
CA ASN A 78 -1.87 4.80 -6.90
C ASN A 78 -2.85 3.68 -6.56
N ALA A 79 -3.35 3.68 -5.33
CA ALA A 79 -4.45 2.82 -4.94
C ALA A 79 -5.74 3.32 -5.63
N ILE A 80 -6.57 2.38 -6.07
CA ILE A 80 -7.88 2.66 -6.64
C ILE A 80 -8.94 1.87 -5.88
N GLU A 81 -10.15 2.41 -5.85
CA GLU A 81 -11.29 1.79 -5.19
C GLU A 81 -11.56 0.38 -5.75
N GLY A 82 -11.71 -0.60 -4.86
CA GLY A 82 -11.93 -2.01 -5.21
C GLY A 82 -10.68 -2.78 -5.63
N MET A 83 -9.49 -2.15 -5.60
CA MET A 83 -8.21 -2.83 -5.91
C MET A 83 -7.99 -4.06 -5.02
N GLN A 84 -7.48 -5.14 -5.63
CA GLN A 84 -7.12 -6.36 -4.92
C GLN A 84 -5.62 -6.61 -5.05
N ILE A 85 -4.90 -6.46 -3.95
CA ILE A 85 -3.50 -6.85 -3.80
C ILE A 85 -3.48 -8.30 -3.33
N VAL A 86 -2.98 -9.20 -4.18
CA VAL A 86 -3.01 -10.64 -3.95
C VAL A 86 -1.71 -11.18 -3.38
N ARG A 87 -0.59 -10.47 -3.58
CA ARG A 87 0.70 -10.73 -2.94
C ARG A 87 1.46 -9.43 -2.68
N ILE A 88 2.28 -9.44 -1.64
CA ILE A 88 3.20 -8.36 -1.28
C ILE A 88 4.61 -8.92 -1.17
N SER A 89 5.61 -8.07 -1.43
CA SER A 89 7.02 -8.39 -1.19
C SER A 89 7.32 -8.60 0.30
N ASP A 90 8.35 -9.37 0.62
CA ASP A 90 8.77 -9.67 1.98
C ASP A 90 9.14 -8.41 2.77
N ALA A 91 9.70 -7.40 2.10
CA ALA A 91 10.02 -6.10 2.69
C ALA A 91 8.79 -5.30 3.15
N LEU A 92 7.58 -5.72 2.76
CA LEU A 92 6.31 -5.10 3.14
C LEU A 92 5.51 -5.96 4.13
N LEU A 93 6.06 -7.08 4.60
CA LEU A 93 5.33 -7.97 5.51
C LEU A 93 5.00 -7.27 6.83
N SER A 94 3.76 -7.44 7.23
CA SER A 94 3.22 -6.99 8.51
C SER A 94 2.12 -7.95 8.95
N ASP A 95 2.05 -8.22 10.25
CA ASP A 95 1.01 -9.04 10.88
C ASP A 95 -0.41 -8.49 10.61
N LYS A 96 -0.52 -7.20 10.26
CA LYS A 96 -1.82 -6.59 9.92
C LYS A 96 -2.37 -7.12 8.60
N PHE A 97 -1.51 -7.53 7.67
CA PHE A 97 -1.90 -7.97 6.32
C PHE A 97 -2.14 -9.49 6.20
N GLN A 98 -1.81 -10.27 7.24
CA GLN A 98 -1.97 -11.73 7.28
C GLN A 98 -3.37 -12.19 7.71
#